data_AF-A0ABD1FAM3-F1
#
_entry.id   AF-A0ABD1FAM3-F1
#
_cell.length_a   1.000
_cell.length_b   1.000
_cell.length_c   1.000
_cell.angle_alpha   90.00
_cell.angle_beta   90.00
_cell.angle_gamma   90.00
#
_symmetry.space_group_name_H-M   'P 1'
#
loop_
_entity.id
_entity.type
_entity.pdbx_description
1 polymer ?
#
loop_
_entity_poly.entity_id
_entity_poly.type
_entity_poly.pdbx_seq_one_letter_code
_entity_poly.pdbx_strand_id
1 'polypeptide(L)'
;MPNLTEIEKAQIVAKIESGWSIRAVANLFHRDKITIFNIKKRWEQHNSLRRKVGSGRPKISNPEHDANFLQHLRNNPFATARDAVIETGFLGSQPTSRKRITSTFPIDQLESQTRGTWSSYVLGLCFILTIILVATQWKKLRQLKLACQKKSDTNIQSPGPEADPPKSRSRIFEA
;
A
#
# COMPACT_ATOMS: atom_id res chain seq x y z
N MET A 1 -6.33 -41.54 0.83
CA MET A 1 -6.24 -41.07 -0.57
C MET A 1 -6.13 -39.55 -0.58
N PRO A 2 -5.25 -38.96 -1.41
CA PRO A 2 -5.13 -37.51 -1.53
C PRO A 2 -6.42 -36.87 -2.08
N ASN A 3 -6.73 -35.67 -1.61
CA ASN A 3 -7.89 -34.91 -2.08
C ASN A 3 -7.66 -34.39 -3.50
N LEU A 4 -8.66 -34.53 -4.37
CA LEU A 4 -8.65 -33.92 -5.71
C LEU A 4 -8.59 -32.39 -5.62
N THR A 5 -7.70 -31.81 -6.43
CA THR A 5 -7.58 -30.36 -6.62
C THR A 5 -8.85 -29.78 -7.25
N GLU A 6 -9.05 -28.47 -7.14
CA GLU A 6 -10.21 -27.81 -7.78
C GLU A 6 -10.14 -27.93 -9.31
N ILE A 7 -8.94 -27.88 -9.89
CA ILE A 7 -8.69 -27.99 -11.33
C ILE A 7 -9.08 -29.37 -11.84
N GLU A 8 -8.64 -30.45 -11.16
CA GLU A 8 -9.00 -31.82 -11.53
C GLU A 8 -10.52 -32.03 -11.47
N LYS A 9 -11.20 -31.48 -10.45
CA LYS A 9 -12.66 -31.55 -10.34
C LYS A 9 -13.36 -30.87 -11.51
N ALA A 10 -12.86 -29.71 -11.96
CA ALA A 10 -13.40 -29.00 -13.11
C ALA A 10 -13.21 -29.80 -14.40
N GLN A 11 -12.02 -30.39 -14.60
CA GLN A 11 -11.75 -31.26 -15.76
C GLN A 11 -12.64 -32.50 -15.77
N ILE A 12 -12.87 -33.13 -14.61
CA ILE A 12 -13.80 -34.26 -14.46
C ILE A 12 -15.21 -33.88 -14.93
N VAL A 13 -15.73 -32.73 -14.48
CA VAL A 13 -17.06 -32.25 -14.86
C VAL A 13 -17.13 -31.96 -16.35
N ALA A 14 -16.16 -31.23 -16.91
CA ALA A 14 -16.10 -30.93 -18.34
C ALA A 14 -16.09 -32.20 -19.21
N LYS A 15 -15.35 -33.25 -18.80
CA LYS A 15 -15.35 -34.54 -19.51
C LYS A 15 -16.70 -35.24 -19.46
N ILE A 16 -17.37 -35.22 -18.31
CA ILE A 16 -18.71 -35.80 -18.16
C ILE A 16 -19.73 -35.04 -19.02
N GLU A 17 -19.67 -33.71 -19.04
CA GLU A 17 -20.53 -32.86 -19.88
C GLU A 17 -20.29 -33.09 -21.37
N SER A 18 -19.05 -33.43 -21.76
CA SER A 18 -18.74 -33.85 -23.14
C SER A 18 -19.21 -35.28 -23.50
N GLY A 19 -20.00 -35.93 -22.62
CA GLY A 19 -20.61 -37.24 -22.89
C GLY A 19 -19.80 -38.45 -22.43
N TRP A 20 -18.70 -38.27 -21.70
CA TRP A 20 -17.89 -39.39 -21.23
C TRP A 20 -18.59 -40.15 -20.09
N SER A 21 -18.49 -41.48 -20.10
CA SER A 21 -19.02 -42.29 -19.01
C SER A 21 -18.22 -42.09 -17.70
N ILE A 22 -18.91 -42.14 -16.56
CA ILE A 22 -18.30 -42.04 -15.23
C ILE A 22 -17.16 -43.05 -15.06
N ARG A 23 -17.30 -44.25 -15.63
CA ARG A 23 -16.28 -45.30 -15.58
C ARG A 23 -15.02 -44.92 -16.36
N ALA A 24 -15.17 -44.36 -17.56
CA ALA A 24 -14.03 -43.91 -18.36
C ALA A 24 -13.27 -42.78 -17.66
N VAL A 25 -14.00 -41.82 -17.07
CA VAL A 25 -13.41 -40.71 -16.31
C VAL A 25 -12.71 -41.21 -15.05
N ALA A 26 -13.32 -42.15 -14.31
CA ALA A 26 -12.70 -42.77 -13.13
C ALA A 26 -11.35 -43.43 -13.44
N ASN A 27 -11.28 -44.16 -14.56
CA ASN A 27 -10.04 -44.78 -15.03
C ASN A 27 -9.00 -43.74 -15.43
N LEU A 28 -9.40 -42.68 -16.13
CA LEU A 28 -8.51 -41.60 -16.58
C LEU A 28 -7.85 -40.86 -15.42
N PHE A 29 -8.61 -40.56 -14.36
CA PHE A 29 -8.12 -39.82 -13.19
C PHE A 29 -7.57 -40.72 -12.08
N HIS A 30 -7.60 -42.05 -12.26
CA HIS A 30 -7.23 -43.04 -11.25
C HIS A 30 -7.96 -42.80 -9.90
N ARG A 31 -9.29 -42.70 -9.97
CA ARG A 31 -10.16 -42.46 -8.80
C ARG A 31 -11.33 -43.42 -8.78
N ASP A 32 -11.85 -43.66 -7.58
CA ASP A 32 -13.05 -44.48 -7.41
C ASP A 32 -14.26 -43.87 -8.10
N LYS A 33 -15.07 -44.73 -8.72
CA LYS A 33 -16.30 -44.34 -9.43
C LYS A 33 -17.25 -43.54 -8.54
N ILE A 34 -17.32 -43.88 -7.25
CA ILE A 34 -18.16 -43.19 -6.26
C ILE A 34 -17.68 -41.74 -6.07
N THR A 35 -16.37 -41.50 -6.09
CA THR A 35 -15.82 -40.14 -5.97
C THR A 35 -16.21 -39.28 -7.17
N ILE A 36 -16.06 -39.81 -8.38
CA ILE A 36 -16.47 -39.12 -9.61
C ILE A 36 -17.98 -38.86 -9.62
N PHE A 37 -18.78 -39.87 -9.24
CA PHE A 37 -20.23 -39.74 -9.09
C PHE A 37 -20.63 -38.64 -8.10
N ASN A 38 -19.98 -38.58 -6.94
CA ASN A 38 -20.25 -37.56 -5.92
C ASN A 38 -19.86 -36.15 -6.39
N ILE A 39 -18.82 -36.01 -7.23
CA ILE A 39 -18.46 -34.73 -7.85
C ILE A 39 -19.54 -34.29 -8.83
N LYS A 40 -19.96 -35.17 -9.75
CA LYS A 40 -21.07 -34.91 -10.70
C LYS A 40 -22.35 -34.52 -9.97
N LYS A 41 -22.76 -35.33 -8.99
CA LYS A 41 -23.97 -35.08 -8.19
C LYS A 41 -23.92 -33.71 -7.50
N ARG A 42 -22.75 -33.33 -6.95
CA ARG A 42 -22.60 -32.02 -6.31
C ARG A 42 -22.69 -30.87 -7.30
N TRP A 43 -22.08 -31.03 -8.48
CA TRP A 43 -22.17 -30.06 -9.56
C TRP A 43 -23.62 -29.85 -9.98
N GLU A 44 -24.37 -30.92 -10.23
CA GLU A 44 -25.79 -30.85 -10.61
C GLU A 44 -26.67 -30.21 -9.54
N GLN A 45 -26.39 -30.47 -8.25
CA GLN A 45 -27.22 -29.98 -7.14
C GLN A 45 -26.93 -28.53 -6.73
N HIS A 46 -25.67 -28.10 -6.82
CA HIS A 46 -25.22 -26.84 -6.21
C HIS A 46 -24.43 -25.96 -7.17
N ASN A 47 -24.22 -26.38 -8.42
CA ASN A 47 -23.36 -25.74 -9.40
C ASN A 47 -21.98 -25.34 -8.81
N SER A 48 -21.46 -26.19 -7.92
CA SER A 48 -20.25 -25.92 -7.15
C SER A 48 -19.41 -27.17 -6.99
N LEU A 49 -18.10 -27.01 -7.21
CA LEU A 49 -17.11 -28.08 -7.00
C LEU A 49 -16.57 -28.10 -5.56
N ARG A 50 -16.81 -27.01 -4.82
CA ARG A 50 -16.32 -26.84 -3.45
C ARG A 50 -17.12 -27.71 -2.51
N ARG A 51 -16.42 -28.29 -1.53
CA ARG A 51 -17.09 -28.99 -0.44
C ARG A 51 -17.83 -27.94 0.39
N LYS A 52 -19.09 -28.20 0.71
CA LYS A 52 -19.83 -27.39 1.69
C LYS A 52 -19.06 -27.38 3.01
N VAL A 53 -18.76 -26.20 3.51
CA VAL A 53 -18.15 -26.03 4.83
C VAL A 53 -19.11 -26.67 5.85
N GLY A 54 -18.59 -27.59 6.66
CA GLY A 54 -19.40 -28.19 7.72
C GLY A 54 -19.84 -27.11 8.71
N SER A 55 -21.03 -27.26 9.29
CA SER A 55 -21.59 -26.31 10.26
C SER A 55 -20.79 -26.21 11.57
N GLY A 56 -19.75 -27.03 11.73
CA GLY A 56 -18.93 -27.10 12.94
C GLY A 56 -19.74 -27.53 14.16
N ARG A 57 -19.09 -27.50 15.33
CA ARG A 57 -19.76 -27.66 16.62
C ARG A 57 -20.53 -26.36 16.92
N PRO A 58 -21.79 -26.44 17.40
CA PRO A 58 -22.51 -25.25 17.82
C PRO A 58 -21.75 -24.50 18.91
N LYS A 59 -21.85 -23.17 18.89
CA LYS A 59 -21.24 -22.30 19.89
C LYS A 59 -22.01 -22.43 21.21
N ILE A 60 -21.29 -22.32 22.32
CA ILE A 60 -21.89 -22.28 23.67
C ILE A 60 -22.55 -20.92 23.92
N SER A 61 -21.99 -19.84 23.36
CA SER A 61 -22.56 -18.50 23.49
C SER A 61 -23.70 -18.25 22.50
N ASN A 62 -24.77 -17.65 23.00
CA ASN A 62 -25.87 -17.10 22.20
C ASN A 62 -25.43 -15.76 21.56
N PRO A 63 -25.83 -15.45 20.31
CA PRO A 63 -25.69 -14.12 19.71
C PRO A 63 -26.00 -12.93 20.64
N GLU A 64 -27.05 -13.01 21.46
CA GLU A 64 -27.42 -11.95 22.39
C GLU A 64 -26.36 -11.74 23.50
N HIS A 65 -25.84 -12.85 24.06
CA HIS A 65 -24.75 -12.79 25.02
C HIS A 65 -23.45 -12.28 24.39
N ASP A 66 -23.16 -12.67 23.14
CA ASP A 66 -22.03 -12.12 22.38
C ASP A 66 -22.20 -10.59 22.21
N ALA A 67 -23.40 -10.10 21.89
CA ALA A 67 -23.66 -8.68 21.70
C ALA A 67 -23.50 -7.88 23.01
N ASN A 68 -24.09 -8.36 24.11
CA ASN A 68 -23.97 -7.71 25.42
C ASN A 68 -22.52 -7.67 25.90
N PHE A 69 -21.79 -8.78 25.73
CA PHE A 69 -20.36 -8.87 26.05
C PHE A 69 -19.53 -7.83 25.27
N LEU A 70 -19.76 -7.72 23.97
CA LEU A 70 -19.05 -6.75 23.13
C LEU A 70 -19.46 -5.31 23.42
N GLN A 71 -20.73 -5.06 23.75
CA GLN A 71 -21.21 -3.73 24.12
C GLN A 71 -20.59 -3.26 25.44
N HIS A 72 -20.51 -4.14 26.45
CA HIS A 72 -19.83 -3.83 27.71
C HIS A 72 -18.36 -3.44 27.47
N LEU A 73 -17.63 -4.19 26.63
CA LEU A 73 -16.24 -3.88 26.30
C LEU A 73 -16.06 -2.57 25.52
N ARG A 74 -17.04 -2.17 24.70
CA ARG A 74 -17.04 -0.86 24.03
C ARG A 74 -17.22 0.27 25.03
N ASN A 75 -18.08 0.08 26.02
CA ASN A 75 -18.33 1.07 27.07
C ASN A 75 -17.16 1.15 28.06
N ASN A 76 -16.46 0.03 28.29
CA ASN A 76 -15.36 -0.10 29.24
C ASN A 76 -14.10 -0.65 28.52
N PRO A 77 -13.36 0.18 27.77
CA PRO A 77 -12.25 -0.29 26.92
C PRO A 77 -11.07 -0.88 27.70
N PHE A 78 -10.94 -0.55 28.99
CA PHE A 78 -9.89 -1.06 29.87
C PHE A 78 -10.33 -2.27 30.72
N ALA A 79 -11.57 -2.72 30.58
CA ALA A 79 -12.07 -3.88 31.32
C ALA A 79 -11.36 -5.16 30.87
N THR A 80 -11.02 -6.03 31.83
CA THR A 80 -10.42 -7.32 31.52
C THR A 80 -11.47 -8.26 30.95
N ALA A 81 -11.06 -9.22 30.11
CA ALA A 81 -11.92 -10.31 29.65
C ALA A 81 -12.61 -11.08 30.80
N ARG A 82 -12.00 -11.12 31.99
CA ARG A 82 -12.59 -11.76 33.18
C ARG A 82 -13.75 -10.92 33.71
N ASP A 83 -13.53 -9.62 33.85
CA ASP A 83 -14.51 -8.68 34.43
C ASP A 83 -15.74 -8.62 33.51
N ALA A 84 -15.52 -8.48 32.21
CA ALA A 84 -16.59 -8.50 31.21
C ALA A 84 -17.40 -9.81 31.25
N VAL A 85 -16.78 -10.97 31.49
CA VAL A 85 -17.52 -12.25 31.63
C VAL A 85 -18.40 -12.27 32.87
N ILE A 86 -17.87 -11.78 34.00
CA ILE A 86 -18.59 -11.72 35.28
C ILE A 86 -19.79 -10.77 35.15
N GLU A 87 -19.59 -9.60 34.55
CA GLU A 87 -20.62 -8.57 34.45
C GLU A 87 -21.72 -8.92 33.44
N THR A 88 -21.38 -9.51 32.28
CA THR A 88 -22.38 -9.80 31.24
C THR A 88 -22.94 -11.22 31.31
N GLY A 89 -22.51 -12.04 32.27
CA GLY A 89 -22.92 -13.44 32.38
C GLY A 89 -22.54 -14.28 31.16
N PHE A 90 -21.39 -14.00 30.53
CA PHE A 90 -21.00 -14.66 29.29
C PHE A 90 -20.72 -16.16 29.53
N LEU A 91 -21.42 -17.02 28.79
CA LEU A 91 -21.38 -18.49 29.00
C LEU A 91 -20.10 -19.18 28.48
N GLY A 92 -19.22 -18.45 27.81
CA GLY A 92 -17.96 -19.00 27.30
C GLY A 92 -16.83 -18.96 28.33
N SER A 93 -15.89 -19.89 28.21
CA SER A 93 -14.68 -19.89 29.04
C SER A 93 -13.82 -18.65 28.80
N GLN A 94 -12.99 -18.26 29.76
CA GLN A 94 -12.08 -17.11 29.64
C GLN A 94 -11.22 -17.13 28.35
N PRO A 95 -10.65 -18.27 27.89
CA PRO A 95 -9.94 -18.33 26.61
C PRO A 95 -10.85 -18.01 25.41
N THR A 96 -12.13 -18.38 25.48
CA THR A 96 -13.13 -18.09 24.44
C THR A 96 -13.39 -16.59 24.40
N SER A 97 -13.62 -15.97 25.56
CA SER A 97 -13.82 -14.52 25.70
C SER A 97 -12.64 -13.74 25.15
N ARG A 98 -11.40 -14.13 25.50
CA ARG A 98 -10.18 -13.51 24.96
C ARG A 98 -10.12 -13.62 23.44
N LYS A 99 -10.34 -14.81 22.87
CA LYS A 99 -10.38 -15.00 21.42
C LYS A 99 -11.43 -14.10 20.75
N ARG A 100 -12.60 -13.91 21.38
CA ARG A 100 -13.65 -13.02 20.88
C ARG A 100 -13.19 -11.55 20.84
N ILE A 101 -12.54 -11.09 21.90
CA ILE A 101 -11.96 -9.73 21.95
C ILE A 101 -10.98 -9.55 20.80
N THR A 102 -10.00 -10.45 20.67
CA THR A 102 -9.00 -10.38 19.60
C THR A 102 -9.62 -10.44 18.19
N SER A 103 -10.63 -11.29 17.99
CA SER A 103 -11.30 -11.40 16.67
C SER A 103 -12.13 -10.17 16.31
N THR A 104 -12.64 -9.45 17.32
CA THR A 104 -13.55 -8.30 17.12
C THR A 104 -12.77 -6.99 17.06
N PHE A 105 -11.71 -6.88 17.83
CA PHE A 105 -10.79 -5.75 17.87
C PHE A 105 -9.41 -6.22 17.39
N PRO A 106 -9.22 -6.45 16.08
CA PRO A 106 -7.93 -6.84 15.55
C PRO A 106 -6.92 -5.70 15.77
N ILE A 107 -5.99 -5.92 16.70
CA ILE A 107 -4.90 -4.99 17.04
C ILE A 107 -4.06 -4.66 15.78
N ASP A 108 -3.96 -5.61 14.85
CA ASP A 108 -3.14 -5.53 13.64
C ASP A 108 -3.60 -4.48 12.62
N GLN A 109 -4.84 -3.96 12.71
CA GLN A 109 -5.30 -2.94 11.76
C GLN A 109 -4.70 -1.55 12.01
N LEU A 110 -4.23 -1.25 13.23
CA LEU A 110 -3.60 0.05 13.53
C LEU A 110 -2.19 0.21 12.92
N GLU A 111 -1.45 -0.88 12.76
CA GLU A 111 -0.09 -0.81 12.19
C GLU A 111 -0.10 -0.64 10.66
N SER A 112 -1.10 -1.18 9.97
CA SER A 112 -1.19 -1.05 8.50
C SER A 112 -1.50 0.37 8.04
N GLN A 113 -2.18 1.17 8.86
CA GLN A 113 -2.57 2.55 8.53
C GLN A 113 -1.44 3.57 8.82
N THR A 114 -0.57 3.26 9.78
CA THR A 114 0.58 4.10 10.15
C THR A 114 1.77 3.92 9.23
N ARG A 115 1.97 2.76 8.59
CA ARG A 115 3.10 2.58 7.66
C ARG A 115 2.89 3.22 6.29
N GLY A 116 1.66 3.46 5.86
CA GLY A 116 1.35 4.08 4.55
C GLY A 116 1.49 5.61 4.50
N THR A 117 1.37 6.30 5.63
CA THR A 117 1.34 7.76 5.68
C THR A 117 2.74 8.38 5.82
N TRP A 118 3.67 7.73 6.52
CA TRP A 118 5.00 8.30 6.74
C TRP A 118 5.83 8.37 5.45
N SER A 119 5.65 7.41 4.53
CA SER A 119 6.37 7.39 3.26
C SER A 119 5.99 8.57 2.34
N SER A 120 4.72 8.96 2.30
CA SER A 120 4.24 10.06 1.46
C SER A 120 4.68 11.44 2.00
N TYR A 121 4.70 11.63 3.32
CA TYR A 121 5.22 12.87 3.92
C TYR A 121 6.74 13.01 3.78
N VAL A 122 7.51 11.92 3.94
CA VAL A 122 8.97 11.95 3.78
C VAL A 122 9.37 12.21 2.33
N LEU A 123 8.69 11.58 1.36
CA LEU A 123 8.91 11.85 -0.07
C LEU A 123 8.51 13.29 -0.45
N GLY A 124 7.39 13.80 0.09
CA GLY A 124 6.96 15.18 -0.13
C GLY A 124 7.95 16.21 0.40
N LEU A 125 8.46 16.02 1.62
CA LEU A 125 9.49 16.90 2.21
C LEU A 125 10.79 16.87 1.41
N CYS A 126 11.26 15.68 0.98
CA CYS A 126 12.43 15.57 0.12
C CYS A 126 12.24 16.32 -1.21
N PHE A 127 11.05 16.25 -1.83
CA PHE A 127 10.77 16.93 -3.09
C PHE A 127 10.72 18.47 -2.93
N ILE A 128 10.18 18.96 -1.82
CA ILE A 128 10.19 20.41 -1.53
C ILE A 128 11.63 20.90 -1.31
N LEU A 129 12.44 20.14 -0.58
CA LEU A 129 13.85 20.48 -0.35
C LEU A 129 14.67 20.50 -1.65
N THR A 130 14.43 19.57 -2.59
CA THR A 130 15.13 19.60 -3.88
C THR A 130 14.73 20.80 -4.74
N ILE A 131 13.44 21.20 -4.75
CA ILE A 131 12.99 22.41 -5.45
C ILE A 131 13.67 23.66 -4.87
N ILE A 132 13.74 23.79 -3.55
CA ILE A 132 14.41 24.92 -2.88
C ILE A 132 15.91 24.94 -3.23
N LEU A 133 16.57 23.79 -3.25
CA LEU A 133 17.98 23.68 -3.62
C LEU A 133 18.22 24.09 -5.08
N VAL A 134 17.37 23.66 -6.01
CA VAL A 134 17.47 24.04 -7.43
C VAL A 134 17.22 25.54 -7.62
N ALA A 135 16.21 26.10 -6.94
CA ALA A 135 15.89 27.52 -7.02
C ALA A 135 17.03 28.40 -6.50
N THR A 136 17.70 27.98 -5.41
CA THR A 136 18.85 28.71 -4.85
C THR A 136 20.07 28.67 -5.79
N GLN A 137 20.33 27.54 -6.44
CA GLN A 137 21.40 27.44 -7.45
C GLN A 137 21.13 28.31 -8.68
N TRP A 138 19.89 28.35 -9.16
CA TRP A 138 19.49 29.21 -10.28
C TRP A 138 19.64 30.70 -9.98
N LYS A 139 19.29 31.12 -8.77
CA LYS A 139 19.49 32.51 -8.32
C LYS A 139 20.96 32.91 -8.35
N LYS A 140 21.86 32.01 -7.92
CA LYS A 140 23.31 32.23 -7.94
C LYS A 140 23.87 32.34 -9.38
N LEU A 141 23.43 31.46 -10.28
CA LEU A 141 23.79 31.51 -11.70
C LEU A 141 23.30 32.80 -12.38
N ARG A 142 22.10 33.28 -12.06
CA ARG A 142 21.57 34.53 -12.63
C ARG A 142 22.37 35.76 -12.19
N GLN A 143 22.80 35.81 -10.93
CA GLN A 143 23.65 36.89 -10.42
C GLN A 143 25.03 36.90 -11.12
N LEU A 144 25.63 35.72 -11.35
CA LEU A 144 26.89 35.62 -12.09
C LEU A 144 26.74 36.11 -13.54
N LYS A 145 25.63 35.77 -14.21
CA LYS A 145 25.37 36.20 -15.59
C LYS A 145 25.21 37.72 -15.70
N LEU A 146 24.50 38.34 -14.77
CA LEU A 146 24.37 39.81 -14.69
C LEU A 146 25.72 40.49 -14.40
N ALA A 147 26.54 39.91 -13.53
CA ALA A 147 27.88 40.43 -13.22
C ALA A 147 28.82 40.35 -14.44
N CYS A 148 28.75 39.28 -15.24
CA CYS A 148 29.51 39.16 -16.48
C CYS A 148 29.09 40.18 -17.53
N GLN A 149 27.79 40.46 -17.67
CA GLN A 149 27.27 41.41 -18.66
C GLN A 149 27.62 42.87 -18.30
N LYS A 150 27.61 43.22 -17.01
CA LYS A 150 28.08 44.54 -16.57
C LYS A 150 29.57 44.78 -16.88
N LYS A 151 30.38 43.71 -16.98
CA LYS A 151 31.82 43.79 -17.27
C LYS A 151 32.11 43.97 -18.77
N SER A 152 31.22 43.52 -19.66
CA SER A 152 31.35 43.77 -21.11
C SER A 152 30.99 45.20 -21.49
N ASP A 153 30.01 45.81 -20.81
CA ASP A 153 29.54 47.16 -21.15
C ASP A 153 30.52 48.26 -20.72
N THR A 154 31.33 48.01 -19.67
CA THR A 154 32.40 48.93 -19.24
C THR A 154 33.63 48.97 -20.17
N ASN A 155 33.71 48.11 -21.19
CA ASN A 155 34.89 48.03 -22.08
C ASN A 155 34.72 48.79 -23.41
N ILE A 156 33.63 49.53 -23.61
CA ILE A 156 33.36 50.28 -24.86
C ILE A 156 33.60 51.79 -24.71
N GLN A 157 33.89 52.28 -23.51
CA GLN A 157 34.12 53.71 -23.25
C GLN A 157 35.58 54.00 -22.93
N SER A 158 36.42 53.90 -23.96
CA SER A 158 37.78 54.48 -23.96
C SER A 158 37.85 55.58 -25.03
N PRO A 159 37.77 56.87 -24.65
CA PRO A 159 38.03 57.96 -25.58
C PRO A 159 39.54 58.07 -25.87
N GLY A 160 39.88 57.98 -27.15
CA GLY A 160 41.22 58.20 -27.70
C GLY A 160 41.68 59.66 -27.64
N PRO A 161 42.96 59.91 -27.99
CA PRO A 161 43.87 60.82 -27.29
C PRO A 161 43.72 62.29 -27.71
N GLU A 162 43.69 63.17 -26.71
CA GLU A 162 43.79 64.62 -26.91
C GLU A 162 45.26 65.00 -27.07
N ALA A 163 45.59 65.50 -28.27
CA ALA A 163 46.92 65.90 -28.67
C ALA A 163 47.24 67.31 -28.16
N ASP A 164 48.31 67.44 -27.38
CA ASP A 164 48.82 68.74 -26.93
C ASP A 164 49.40 69.56 -28.11
N PRO A 165 49.09 70.87 -28.19
CA PRO A 165 49.56 71.73 -29.27
C PRO A 165 51.03 72.17 -29.14
N PRO A 166 51.70 72.46 -30.27
CA PRO A 166 53.13 72.80 -30.31
C PRO A 166 53.41 74.22 -29.81
N LYS A 167 54.35 74.34 -28.87
CA LYS A 167 54.86 75.64 -28.39
C LYS A 167 55.92 76.18 -29.35
N SER A 168 55.57 77.24 -30.07
CA SER A 168 56.39 77.96 -31.04
C SER A 168 57.53 78.76 -30.40
N ARG A 169 58.68 78.73 -31.08
CA ARG A 169 59.89 79.57 -30.94
C ARG A 169 59.66 81.06 -31.25
N SER A 170 60.33 81.93 -30.49
CA SER A 170 60.91 83.23 -30.89
C SER A 170 61.92 83.61 -29.77
N ARG A 171 63.27 83.64 -29.89
CA ARG A 171 64.28 84.16 -30.83
C ARG A 171 64.51 85.69 -30.72
N ILE A 172 65.78 86.05 -30.42
CA ILE A 172 66.60 87.28 -30.73
C ILE A 172 66.23 88.54 -29.89
N PHE A 173 67.13 89.39 -29.32
CA PHE A 173 68.32 90.14 -29.79
C PHE A 173 69.25 90.52 -28.59
N GLU A 174 70.59 90.40 -28.71
CA GLU A 174 71.63 91.47 -28.90
C GLU A 174 71.63 92.57 -27.81
N ALA A 175 72.75 93.06 -27.26
CA ALA A 175 74.09 93.30 -27.79
C ALA A 175 75.18 93.22 -26.71
#